data_AF-M2U399-F1
#
_entry.id   AF-M2U399-F1
#
_cell.length_a   1.000
_cell.length_b   1.000
_cell.length_c   1.000
_cell.angle_alpha   90.00
_cell.angle_beta   90.00
_cell.angle_gamma   90.00
#
_symmetry.space_group_name_H-M   'P 1'
#
loop_
_entity.id
_entity.type
_entity.pdbx_description
1 polymer ?
#
loop_
_entity_poly.entity_id
_entity_poly.type
_entity_poly.pdbx_seq_one_letter_code
_entity_poly.pdbx_strand_id
1 'polypeptide(L)' 'MMNDLVPVEPISPLRQRLIEDMTMRRFSPETQRNYLRDVGRFATWLGRSPHTATAEDVRRFQIEQRERAFRRRP' A
#
# COMPACT_ATOMS: atom_id res chain seq x y z
N MET A 1 13.94 15.25 27.47
CA MET A 1 13.78 16.29 26.43
C MET A 1 13.25 15.61 25.17
N MET A 2 12.17 16.19 24.62
CA MET A 2 11.46 15.98 23.34
C MET A 2 11.47 14.58 22.67
N ASN A 3 10.30 13.94 22.59
CA ASN A 3 9.63 13.80 21.29
C ASN A 3 8.11 13.60 21.47
N ASP A 4 7.43 14.74 21.45
CA ASP A 4 6.03 14.97 21.13
C ASP A 4 5.38 13.89 20.25
N LEU A 5 4.26 13.35 20.74
CA LEU A 5 2.96 13.43 20.08
C LEU A 5 2.95 13.27 18.54
N VAL A 6 3.55 12.21 18.00
CA VAL A 6 3.01 11.64 16.76
C VAL A 6 1.82 10.80 17.22
N PRO A 7 0.56 11.24 17.02
CA PRO A 7 -0.54 10.29 17.14
C PRO A 7 -0.20 9.15 16.19
N VAL A 8 0.12 7.98 16.76
CA VAL A 8 0.14 6.75 15.99
C VAL A 8 -1.28 6.61 15.49
N GLU A 9 -1.52 7.03 14.24
CA GLU A 9 -2.84 6.91 13.66
C GLU A 9 -3.25 5.44 13.85
N PRO A 10 -4.43 5.19 14.44
CA PRO A 10 -4.86 3.82 14.68
C PRO A 10 -4.74 3.06 13.37
N ILE A 11 -3.97 1.97 13.41
CA ILE A 11 -3.72 1.15 12.23
C ILE A 11 -5.10 0.75 11.69
N SER A 12 -5.40 1.16 10.45
CA SER A 12 -6.69 0.83 9.86
C SER A 12 -6.90 -0.69 9.87
N PRO A 13 -8.12 -1.19 10.10
CA PRO A 13 -8.37 -2.63 10.16
C PRO A 13 -7.87 -3.40 8.93
N LEU A 14 -7.83 -2.74 7.77
CA LEU A 14 -7.28 -3.30 6.54
C LEU A 14 -5.75 -3.41 6.59
N ARG A 15 -5.06 -2.39 7.11
CA ARG A 15 -3.60 -2.40 7.26
C ARG A 15 -3.16 -3.44 8.29
N GLN A 16 -3.93 -3.63 9.36
CA GLN A 16 -3.66 -4.65 10.37
C GLN A 16 -3.74 -6.06 9.76
N ARG A 17 -4.85 -6.38 9.07
CA ARG A 17 -5.03 -7.66 8.37
C ARG A 17 -3.88 -7.95 7.40
N LEU A 18 -3.48 -6.94 6.62
CA LEU A 18 -2.37 -7.10 5.69
C LEU A 18 -1.05 -7.46 6.41
N ILE A 19 -0.76 -6.83 7.55
CA ILE A 19 0.44 -7.14 8.35
C ILE A 19 0.34 -8.56 8.94
N GLU A 20 -0.83 -8.95 9.44
CA GLU A 20 -1.08 -10.27 10.00
C GLU A 20 -0.88 -11.37 8.94
N ASP A 21 -1.44 -11.19 7.73
CA ASP A 21 -1.28 -12.10 6.60
C ASP A 21 0.20 -12.27 6.20
N MET A 22 0.95 -11.17 6.12
CA MET A 22 2.36 -11.23 5.75
C MET A 22 3.22 -11.86 6.85
N THR A 23 2.87 -11.62 8.12
CA THR A 23 3.53 -12.24 9.28
C THR A 23 3.31 -13.75 9.28
N MET A 24 2.06 -14.19 9.02
CA MET A 24 1.71 -15.61 8.93
C MET A 24 2.48 -16.31 7.80
N ARG A 25 2.69 -15.63 6.68
CA ARG A 25 3.48 -16.11 5.53
C ARG A 25 4.99 -15.97 5.70
N ARG A 26 5.47 -15.48 6.86
CA ARG A 26 6.89 -15.27 7.18
C ARG A 26 7.63 -14.39 6.17
N PHE A 27 6.95 -13.39 5.61
CA PHE A 27 7.61 -12.42 4.74
C PHE A 27 8.65 -11.59 5.50
N SER A 28 9.77 -11.31 4.84
CA SER A 28 10.83 -10.49 5.42
C SER A 28 10.32 -9.08 5.78
N PRO A 29 10.91 -8.40 6.78
CA PRO A 29 10.52 -7.03 7.11
C PRO A 29 10.66 -6.05 5.93
N GLU A 30 11.56 -6.32 4.98
CA GLU A 30 11.69 -5.54 3.76
C GLU A 30 10.52 -5.78 2.81
N THR A 31 10.16 -7.05 2.59
CA THR A 31 9.00 -7.44 1.80
C THR A 31 7.71 -6.83 2.36
N GLN A 32 7.53 -6.89 3.68
CA GLN A 32 6.38 -6.28 4.35
C GLN A 32 6.30 -4.77 4.12
N ARG A 33 7.42 -4.06 4.27
CA ARG A 33 7.52 -2.61 4.02
C ARG A 33 7.21 -2.26 2.55
N ASN A 34 7.74 -3.04 1.61
CA ASN A 34 7.46 -2.85 0.18
C ASN A 34 5.97 -3.05 -0.12
N TYR A 35 5.35 -4.11 0.40
CA TYR A 35 3.94 -4.38 0.22
C TYR A 35 3.05 -3.26 0.78
N LEU A 36 3.34 -2.79 2.01
CA LEU A 36 2.61 -1.67 2.61
C LEU A 36 2.73 -0.39 1.78
N ARG A 37 3.93 -0.08 1.27
CA ARG A 37 4.16 1.07 0.40
C ARG A 37 3.34 0.96 -0.88
N ASP A 38 3.31 -0.21 -1.50
CA ASP A 38 2.63 -0.40 -2.78
C ASP A 38 1.10 -0.36 -2.62
N VAL A 39 0.55 -0.92 -1.54
CA VAL A 39 -0.88 -0.76 -1.18
C VAL A 39 -1.21 0.68 -0.83
N GLY A 40 -0.31 1.39 -0.14
CA GLY A 40 -0.47 2.82 0.16
C GLY A 40 -0.56 3.66 -1.13
N ARG A 41 0.34 3.42 -2.10
CA ARG A 41 0.28 4.07 -3.42
C ARG A 41 -1.02 3.78 -4.15
N PHE A 42 -1.50 2.54 -4.10
CA PHE A 42 -2.78 2.16 -4.69
C PHE A 42 -3.95 2.90 -4.02
N ALA A 43 -3.98 2.98 -2.69
CA ALA A 43 -5.01 3.72 -1.96
C ALA A 43 -5.01 5.22 -2.33
N THR A 44 -3.83 5.85 -2.42
CA THR A 44 -3.69 7.23 -2.86
C THR A 44 -4.20 7.44 -4.29
N TRP A 45 -3.86 6.53 -5.20
CA TRP A 45 -4.35 6.60 -6.59
C TRP A 45 -5.87 6.40 -6.68
N LEU A 46 -6.41 5.47 -5.89
CA LEU A 46 -7.83 5.13 -5.88
C LEU A 46 -8.70 6.24 -5.26
N GLY A 47 -8.14 7.08 -4.39
CA GLY A 47 -8.86 8.19 -3.72
C GLY A 47 -9.89 7.75 -2.69
N ARG A 48 -10.00 6.44 -2.43
CA ARG A 48 -10.87 5.81 -1.44
C ARG A 48 -10.17 4.59 -0.85
N SER A 49 -10.75 4.03 0.19
CA SER A 49 -10.14 2.90 0.89
C SER A 49 -10.08 1.65 -0.02
N PRO A 50 -8.93 0.96 -0.13
CA PRO A 50 -8.75 -0.12 -1.10
C PRO A 50 -9.57 -1.38 -0.81
N HIS A 51 -10.23 -1.47 0.35
CA HIS A 51 -11.22 -2.54 0.60
C HIS A 51 -12.44 -2.47 -0.33
N THR A 52 -12.72 -1.31 -0.93
CA THR A 52 -13.80 -1.13 -1.93
C THR A 52 -13.30 -1.25 -3.36
N ALA A 53 -12.03 -1.63 -3.57
CA ALA A 53 -11.47 -1.73 -4.90
C ALA A 53 -12.09 -2.89 -5.67
N THR A 54 -12.42 -2.63 -6.94
CA THR A 54 -12.87 -3.64 -7.88
C THR A 54 -11.69 -4.20 -8.70
N ALA A 55 -11.91 -5.31 -9.40
CA ALA A 55 -10.90 -5.84 -10.32
C ALA A 55 -10.54 -4.84 -11.44
N GLU A 56 -11.50 -4.01 -11.91
CA GLU A 56 -11.22 -2.97 -12.91
C GLU A 56 -10.35 -1.85 -12.32
N ASP A 57 -10.54 -1.47 -11.06
CA ASP A 57 -9.67 -0.48 -10.40
C ASP A 57 -8.21 -0.96 -10.37
N VAL A 58 -8.00 -2.25 -10.05
CA VAL A 58 -6.67 -2.87 -10.07
C VAL A 58 -6.09 -2.87 -11.48
N ARG A 59 -6.89 -3.23 -12.49
CA ARG A 59 -6.46 -3.24 -13.90
C ARG A 59 -6.02 -1.85 -14.37
N ARG A 60 -6.82 -0.82 -14.09
CA ARG A 60 -6.50 0.58 -14.44
C ARG A 60 -5.21 1.05 -13.77
N PHE A 61 -5.05 0.75 -12.48
CA PHE A 61 -3.81 1.07 -11.78
C PHE A 61 -2.59 0.40 -12.43
N GLN A 62 -2.68 -0.87 -12.79
CA GLN A 62 -1.58 -1.58 -13.46
C GLN A 62 -1.23 -0.98 -14.82
N ILE A 63 -2.21 -0.54 -15.62
CA ILE A 63 -1.98 0.15 -16.89
C ILE A 63 -1.23 1.47 -16.66
N GLU A 64 -1.70 2.32 -15.75
CA GLU A 64 -1.03 3.58 -15.44
C GLU A 64 0.40 3.38 -14.94
N GLN A 65 0.63 2.37 -14.10
CA GLN A 65 1.96 2.05 -13.59
C GLN A 65 2.91 1.66 -14.73
N ARG A 66 2.44 0.90 -15.71
CA ARG A 66 3.21 0.53 -16.92
C ARG A 66 3.52 1.76 -17.78
N GLU A 67 2.55 2.62 -18.03
CA GLU A 67 2.75 3.85 -18.80
C GLU A 67 3.71 4.83 -18.11
N ARG A 68 3.62 4.96 -16.78
CA ARG A 68 4.55 5.76 -15.97
C ARG A 68 5.96 5.16 -15.99
N ALA A 69 6.09 3.83 -15.98
CA ALA A 69 7.38 3.16 -16.09
C ALA A 69 7.98 3.33 -17.50
N PHE A 70 7.16 3.24 -18.55
CA PHE A 70 7.58 3.48 -19.93
C PHE A 70 8.11 4.90 -20.12
N ARG A 71 7.39 5.92 -19.61
CA ARG A 71 7.83 7.32 -19.65
C ARG A 71 9.08 7.63 -18.83
N ARG A 72 9.50 6.73 -17.93
CA ARG A 72 10.68 6.89 -17.08
C ARG A 72 11.90 6.13 -17.58
N ARG A 73 11.77 5.35 -18.66
CA ARG A 73 12.92 4.76 -19.35
C ARG A 73 13.37 5.75 -20.44
N PRO A 74 14.65 6.18 -20.45
CA PRO A 74 15.19 6.99 -21.53
C PRO A 74 15.17 6.23 -22.86
#